data_AF-A0A6I4HIE7-F1
#
_entry.id   AF-A0A6I4HIE7-F1
#
_cell.length_a   1.000
_cell.length_b   1.000
_cell.length_c   1.000
_cell.angle_alpha   90.00
_cell.angle_beta   90.00
_cell.angle_gamma   90.00
#
_symmetry.space_group_name_H-M   'P 1'
#
loop_
_entity.id
_entity.type
_entity.pdbx_description
1 polymer ?
#
loop_
_entity_poly.entity_id
_entity_poly.type
_entity_poly.pdbx_seq_one_letter_code
_entity_poly.pdbx_strand_id
1 'polypeptide(L)' 'MNYFKVIRNREKITQKEMASLLCVSYSHYSKLEGGFVKPSFDVIERLYNVFKDVDTNEFFK' A
#
# COMPACT_ATOMS: atom_id res chain seq x y z
N MET A 1 -1.25 13.35 1.44
CA MET A 1 -1.87 12.40 0.50
C MET A 1 -1.17 11.06 0.73
N ASN A 2 -1.88 9.95 0.98
CA ASN A 2 -1.20 8.66 1.24
C ASN A 2 -0.89 7.94 -0.07
N TYR A 3 0.36 7.53 -0.29
CA TYR A 3 0.79 6.90 -1.54
C TYR A 3 0.10 5.55 -1.81
N PHE A 4 -0.25 4.77 -0.77
CA PHE A 4 -1.08 3.57 -0.93
C PHE A 4 -2.42 3.88 -1.59
N LYS A 5 -3.07 4.98 -1.19
CA LYS A 5 -4.35 5.41 -1.75
C LYS A 5 -4.21 5.81 -3.22
N VAL A 6 -3.09 6.43 -3.59
CA VAL A 6 -2.79 6.83 -4.97
C VAL A 6 -2.71 5.60 -5.86
N ILE A 7 -1.91 4.61 -5.47
CA ILE A 7 -1.75 3.36 -6.22
C ILE A 7 -3.08 2.63 -6.29
N ARG A 8 -3.77 2.45 -5.15
CA ARG A 8 -5.06 1.77 -5.10
C ARG A 8 -6.10 2.38 -6.06
N ASN A 9 -6.16 3.70 -6.12
CA ASN A 9 -7.07 4.41 -7.03
C ASN A 9 -6.65 4.28 -8.50
N ARG A 10 -5.34 4.28 -8.80
CA ARG A 10 -4.80 4.04 -10.15
C ARG A 10 -5.22 2.67 -10.67
N GLU A 11 -5.11 1.65 -9.81
CA GLU A 11 -5.44 0.25 -10.12
C GLU A 11 -6.94 -0.05 -10.03
N LYS A 12 -7.75 0.91 -9.58
CA LYS A 12 -9.22 0.80 -9.41
C LYS A 12 -9.66 -0.37 -8.54
N ILE A 13 -8.87 -0.69 -7.52
CA ILE A 13 -9.16 -1.76 -6.56
C ILE A 13 -9.64 -1.19 -5.21
N THR A 14 -10.30 -2.04 -4.43
CA THR A 14 -10.76 -1.75 -3.08
C THR A 14 -9.64 -1.92 -2.05
N GLN A 15 -9.83 -1.37 -0.85
CA GLN A 15 -8.89 -1.56 0.25
C GLN A 15 -8.76 -3.03 0.67
N LYS A 16 -9.82 -3.84 0.49
CA LYS A 16 -9.80 -5.28 0.76
C LYS A 16 -8.95 -6.03 -0.25
N GLU A 17 -9.12 -5.74 -1.54
CA GLU A 17 -8.33 -6.36 -2.61
C GLU A 17 -6.85 -6.00 -2.47
N MET A 18 -6.54 -4.73 -2.17
CA MET A 18 -5.16 -4.30 -1.93
C MET A 18 -4.54 -4.99 -0.70
N ALA A 19 -5.30 -5.16 0.38
CA ALA A 19 -4.83 -5.90 1.55
C ALA A 19 -4.50 -7.35 1.21
N SER A 20 -5.36 -8.01 0.41
CA SER A 20 -5.12 -9.36 -0.08
C SER A 20 -3.87 -9.45 -0.97
N LEU A 21 -3.69 -8.51 -1.90
CA LEU A 21 -2.50 -8.46 -2.78
C LEU A 21 -1.19 -8.29 -2.00
N LEU A 22 -1.22 -7.50 -0.93
CA LEU A 22 -0.05 -7.26 -0.07
C LEU A 22 0.11 -8.32 1.04
N CYS A 23 -0.75 -9.33 1.07
CA CYS A 23 -0.78 -10.36 2.11
C CYS A 23 -0.78 -9.76 3.54
N VAL A 24 -1.62 -8.75 3.74
CA VAL A 24 -1.86 -8.11 5.05
C VAL A 24 -3.34 -8.16 5.41
N SER A 25 -3.68 -8.01 6.68
CA SER A 25 -5.08 -7.91 7.07
C SER A 25 -5.69 -6.60 6.56
N TYR A 26 -6.99 -6.63 6.26
CA TYR A 26 -7.75 -5.43 5.87
C TYR A 26 -7.61 -4.29 6.90
N SER A 27 -7.65 -4.62 8.20
CA SER A 27 -7.52 -3.63 9.28
C SER A 27 -6.13 -3.01 9.32
N HIS A 28 -5.07 -3.80 9.05
CA HIS A 28 -3.72 -3.28 8.94
C HIS A 28 -3.57 -2.37 7.72
N TYR A 29 -4.04 -2.80 6.55
CA TYR A 29 -4.01 -1.98 5.34
C TYR A 29 -4.79 -0.66 5.49
N SER A 30 -5.97 -0.71 6.11
CA SER A 30 -6.77 0.49 6.36
C SER A 30 -6.02 1.52 7.23
N LYS A 31 -5.27 1.06 8.24
CA LYS A 31 -4.39 1.92 9.05
C LYS A 31 -3.19 2.46 8.26
N LEU A 32 -2.59 1.64 7.39
CA LEU A 32 -1.51 2.04 6.50
C LEU A 32 -1.97 3.13 5.53
N GLU A 33 -3.07 2.93 4.82
CA GLU A 33 -3.66 3.91 3.89
C GLU A 33 -4.18 5.16 4.61
N GLY A 34 -4.64 5.01 5.85
CA GLY A 34 -5.03 6.12 6.71
C GLY A 34 -3.86 6.92 7.29
N GLY A 35 -2.62 6.43 7.17
CA GLY A 35 -1.42 7.07 7.74
C GLY A 35 -1.28 6.91 9.26
N PHE A 36 -2.08 6.05 9.89
CA PHE A 36 -2.01 5.77 11.33
C PHE A 36 -0.81 4.89 11.69
N VAL A 37 -0.30 4.13 10.72
CA VAL A 37 0.84 3.21 10.87
C VAL A 37 1.76 3.41 9.68
N LYS A 38 3.08 3.43 9.93
CA LYS A 38 4.08 3.44 8.85
C LYS A 38 4.24 2.03 8.27
N PRO A 39 4.35 1.88 6.94
CA PRO A 39 4.61 0.59 6.33
C PRO A 39 5.98 0.06 6.73
N SER A 40 6.06 -1.25 6.97
CA SER A 40 7.36 -1.93 7.11
C SER A 40 8.01 -2.09 5.73
N PHE A 41 9.31 -2.38 5.73
CA PHE A 41 10.06 -2.71 4.52
C PHE A 41 9.36 -3.82 3.71
N ASP A 42 8.93 -4.91 4.37
CA ASP A 42 8.25 -6.03 3.72
C ASP A 42 6.97 -5.61 2.98
N VAL A 43 6.20 -4.65 3.51
CA VAL A 43 4.99 -4.15 2.86
C VAL A 43 5.34 -3.34 1.61
N ILE A 44 6.39 -2.52 1.70
CA ILE A 44 6.90 -1.72 0.57
C ILE A 44 7.46 -2.65 -0.52
N GLU A 45 8.20 -3.67 -0.14
CA GLU A 45 8.75 -4.67 -1.06
C GLU A 45 7.63 -5.46 -1.77
N ARG A 46 6.62 -5.91 -1.04
CA ARG A 46 5.45 -6.59 -1.64
C ARG A 46 4.70 -5.68 -2.61
N LEU A 47 4.51 -4.42 -2.24
CA LEU A 47 3.90 -3.43 -3.12
C LEU A 47 4.70 -3.25 -4.41
N TYR A 48 6.03 -3.14 -4.29
CA TYR A 48 6.93 -3.08 -5.44
C TYR A 48 6.82 -4.33 -6.32
N ASN A 49 6.77 -5.52 -5.73
CA ASN A 49 6.66 -6.77 -6.47
C ASN A 49 5.31 -6.92 -7.21
N VAL A 50 4.21 -6.42 -6.62
CA VAL A 50 2.88 -6.48 -7.23
C VAL A 50 2.74 -5.49 -8.39
N PHE A 51 3.16 -4.23 -8.22
CA PHE A 51 2.88 -3.16 -9.18
C PHE A 51 4.06 -2.82 -10.10
N LYS A 52 5.31 -3.14 -9.71
CA LYS A 52 6.57 -2.98 -10.46
C LYS A 52 6.93 -1.57 -10.96
N ASP A 53 6.00 -0.61 -10.91
CA ASP A 53 6.12 0.76 -11.41
C ASP A 53 5.86 1.81 -10.29
N VAL A 54 6.09 1.41 -9.04
CA VAL A 54 5.87 2.25 -7.85
C VAL A 54 7.18 2.87 -7.38
N ASP A 55 7.14 4.19 -7.14
CA ASP A 55 8.24 4.94 -6.55
C ASP A 55 8.18 4.80 -5.01
N THR A 56 9.01 3.90 -4.48
CA THR A 56 9.05 3.62 -3.04
C THR A 56 9.58 4.79 -2.21
N ASN A 57 10.22 5.79 -2.83
CA ASN A 57 10.69 6.99 -2.13
C ASN A 57 9.53 7.83 -1.57
N GLU A 58 8.33 7.70 -2.14
CA GLU A 58 7.12 8.37 -1.66
C GLU A 58 6.72 7.95 -0.23
N PHE A 59 7.21 6.81 0.27
CA PHE A 59 6.96 6.37 1.65
C PHE A 59 7.89 6.99 2.70
N PHE A 60 8.95 7.68 2.26
CA PHE A 60 9.98 8.25 3.14
C PHE A 60 9.98 9.79 3.16
N LYS A 61 9.09 10.42 2.40
CA LYS A 61 8.82 11.87 2.43
C LYS A 61 7.89 12.24 3.58
#